data_AF-A0A250VTF9-F1
#
_entry.id   AF-A0A250VTF9-F1
#
_cell.length_a   1.000
_cell.length_b   1.000
_cell.length_c   1.000
_cell.angle_alpha   90.00
_cell.angle_beta   90.00
_cell.angle_gamma   90.00
#
_symmetry.space_group_name_H-M   'P 1'
#
loop_
_entity.id
_entity.type
_entity.pdbx_description
1 polymer ?
#
loop_
_entity_poly.entity_id
_entity_poly.type
_entity_poly.pdbx_seq_one_letter_code
_entity_poly.pdbx_strand_id
1 'polypeptide(L)'
;MRGLVIQGFAYRFPSRDAQDSWNPRAFPCGSRKLGRRARAADLYVGSYHRACRKAADALRPDRLLILSARYGLLDLDDVVDPYDTHHGAADASRPKPS
;
A
#
# COMPACT_ATOMS: atom_id res chain seq x y z
N MET A 1 26.01 11.05 1.58
CA MET A 1 25.06 11.43 2.66
C MET A 1 24.55 12.83 2.36
N ARG A 2 23.23 13.05 2.26
CA ARG A 2 22.65 14.39 2.02
C ARG A 2 21.75 14.73 3.21
N GLY A 3 21.99 15.89 3.83
CA GLY A 3 21.12 16.46 4.86
C GLY A 3 20.22 17.54 4.24
N LEU A 4 19.03 17.72 4.80
CA LEU A 4 18.15 18.85 4.50
C LEU A 4 17.90 19.59 5.81
N VAL A 5 18.08 20.91 5.81
CA VAL A 5 17.73 21.76 6.94
C VAL A 5 16.43 22.48 6.59
N ILE A 6 15.37 22.20 7.36
CA ILE A 6 14.11 22.95 7.27
C ILE A 6 13.84 23.53 8.66
N GLN A 7 13.65 24.85 8.74
CA GLN A 7 13.32 25.59 9.97
C GLN A 7 14.24 25.28 11.17
N GLY A 8 15.55 25.26 10.94
CA GLY A 8 16.54 25.10 12.02
C GLY A 8 16.68 23.68 12.59
N PHE A 9 15.86 22.72 12.17
CA PHE A 9 16.06 21.31 12.49
C PHE A 9 16.90 20.64 11.40
N ALA A 10 18.06 20.10 11.81
CA ALA A 10 18.92 19.31 10.94
C ALA A 10 18.36 17.88 10.83
N TYR A 11 17.62 17.61 9.75
CA TYR A 11 17.15 16.26 9.47
C TYR A 11 18.27 15.47 8.80
N ARG A 12 18.84 14.53 9.56
CA ARG A 12 19.76 13.54 9.02
C ARG A 12 18.95 12.37 8.48
N PHE A 13 18.84 12.27 7.16
CA PHE A 13 18.29 11.07 6.54
C PHE A 13 19.31 9.93 6.67
N PRO A 14 18.94 8.77 7.26
CA PRO A 14 19.71 7.54 7.10
C PRO A 14 20.00 7.25 5.63
N SER A 15 21.06 6.48 5.35
CA SER A 15 21.27 5.93 4.00
C SER A 15 20.02 5.19 3.55
N ARG A 16 19.65 5.33 2.28
CA ARG A 16 18.48 4.66 1.66
C ARG A 16 18.45 3.17 2.02
N ASP A 17 19.62 2.55 2.00
CA ASP A 17 19.84 1.13 2.29
C ASP A 17 19.40 0.70 3.71
N ALA A 18 19.44 1.60 4.70
CA ALA A 18 19.07 1.30 6.09
C ALA A 18 17.58 1.59 6.40
N GLN A 19 16.87 2.32 5.54
CA GLN A 19 15.43 2.57 5.69
C GLN A 19 14.57 1.52 4.99
N ASP A 20 15.15 0.80 4.02
CA ASP A 20 14.43 -0.13 3.15
C ASP A 20 14.09 -1.47 3.83
N SER A 21 14.85 -1.89 4.84
CA SER A 21 14.69 -3.20 5.49
C SER A 21 13.63 -3.24 6.61
N TRP A 22 13.08 -2.09 7.01
CA TRP A 22 12.11 -2.01 8.11
C TRP A 22 10.77 -1.38 7.73
N ASN A 23 10.63 -0.82 6.52
CA ASN A 23 9.39 -0.18 6.10
C ASN A 23 8.67 -1.02 5.04
N PRO A 24 7.48 -1.60 5.34
CA PRO A 24 6.70 -2.29 4.33
C PRO A 24 6.37 -1.33 3.18
N ARG A 25 6.64 -1.76 1.94
CA ARG A 25 6.26 -0.96 0.77
C ARG A 25 4.77 -1.15 0.51
N ALA A 26 4.03 -0.05 0.52
CA ALA A 26 2.61 -0.07 0.22
C ALA A 26 2.34 0.53 -1.17
N PHE A 27 1.32 0.02 -1.85
CA PHE A 27 0.88 0.54 -3.15
C PHE A 27 -0.66 0.63 -3.21
N PRO A 28 -1.25 1.49 -4.06
CA PRO A 28 -2.66 1.84 -3.96
C PRO A 28 -3.62 0.72 -4.42
N CYS A 29 -4.78 0.63 -3.76
CA CYS A 29 -5.88 -0.24 -4.15
C CYS A 29 -6.61 0.32 -5.38
N GLY A 30 -6.46 -0.31 -6.54
CA GLY A 30 -7.08 0.18 -7.77
C GLY A 30 -8.62 0.23 -7.67
N SER A 31 -9.25 1.09 -8.48
CA SER A 31 -10.71 1.27 -8.43
C SER A 31 -11.48 0.02 -8.90
N ARG A 32 -10.97 -0.68 -9.93
CA ARG A 32 -11.58 -1.91 -10.49
C ARG A 32 -11.28 -3.13 -9.64
N LYS A 33 -12.34 -3.82 -9.21
CA LYS A 33 -12.30 -5.02 -8.36
C LYS A 33 -13.05 -6.19 -9.00
N LEU A 34 -12.74 -7.43 -8.62
CA LEU A 34 -13.57 -8.58 -8.93
C LEU A 34 -14.94 -8.45 -8.25
N GLY A 35 -15.99 -9.02 -8.85
CA GLY A 35 -17.34 -9.05 -8.25
C GLY A 35 -17.52 -10.13 -7.16
N ARG A 36 -16.43 -10.72 -6.66
CA ARG A 36 -16.46 -11.79 -5.66
C ARG A 36 -15.35 -11.61 -4.64
N ARG A 37 -15.54 -12.18 -3.45
CA ARG A 37 -14.50 -12.32 -2.43
C ARG A 37 -13.28 -13.03 -3.01
N ALA A 38 -12.10 -12.47 -2.78
CA ALA A 38 -10.84 -12.98 -3.28
C ALA A 38 -9.68 -12.49 -2.39
N ARG A 39 -8.48 -13.04 -2.59
CA ARG A 39 -7.26 -12.48 -2.01
C ARG A 39 -7.06 -11.06 -2.50
N ALA A 40 -6.48 -10.19 -1.68
CA ALA A 40 -6.23 -8.80 -2.03
C ALA A 40 -5.36 -8.68 -3.29
N ALA A 41 -4.40 -9.60 -3.50
CA ALA A 41 -3.60 -9.69 -4.72
C ALA A 41 -4.43 -9.90 -6.00
N ASP A 42 -5.55 -10.62 -5.90
CA ASP A 42 -6.40 -10.98 -7.04
C ASP A 42 -7.63 -10.07 -7.16
N LEU A 43 -8.05 -9.46 -6.05
CA LEU A 43 -9.25 -8.64 -5.99
C LEU A 43 -9.16 -7.45 -6.94
N TYR A 44 -8.01 -6.75 -6.97
CA TYR A 44 -7.84 -5.53 -7.75
C TYR A 44 -7.33 -5.81 -9.17
N VAL A 45 -8.20 -5.72 -10.16
CA VAL A 45 -7.91 -6.15 -11.53
C VAL A 45 -7.58 -5.02 -12.50
N GLY A 46 -7.70 -3.76 -12.07
CA GLY A 46 -7.45 -2.59 -12.90
C GLY A 46 -5.99 -2.43 -13.35
N SER A 47 -5.79 -1.83 -14.52
CA SER A 47 -4.45 -1.57 -15.11
C SER A 47 -3.55 -0.75 -14.18
N TYR A 48 -4.10 0.25 -13.50
CA TYR A 48 -3.40 1.06 -12.51
C TYR A 48 -2.81 0.21 -11.37
N HIS A 49 -3.63 -0.66 -10.77
CA HIS A 49 -3.16 -1.55 -9.70
C HIS A 49 -2.07 -2.49 -10.19
N ARG A 50 -2.24 -3.10 -11.37
CA ARG A 50 -1.22 -4.00 -11.96
C ARG A 50 0.10 -3.28 -12.24
N ALA A 51 0.04 -2.03 -12.73
CA ALA A 51 1.23 -1.23 -12.98
C ALA A 51 1.97 -0.88 -11.67
N CYS A 52 1.23 -0.40 -10.65
CA CYS A 52 1.79 -0.13 -9.33
C CYS A 52 2.36 -1.39 -8.69
N ARG A 53 1.68 -2.53 -8.83
CA ARG A 53 2.13 -3.82 -8.34
C ARG A 53 3.47 -4.22 -8.97
N LYS A 54 3.55 -4.17 -10.31
CA LYS A 54 4.77 -4.48 -11.05
C LYS A 54 5.94 -3.56 -10.64
N ALA A 55 5.66 -2.27 -10.46
CA ALA A 55 6.66 -1.32 -9.99
C ALA A 55 7.13 -1.64 -8.57
N ALA A 56 6.21 -2.02 -7.68
CA ALA A 56 6.56 -2.37 -6.31
C ALA A 56 7.34 -3.70 -6.23
N ASP A 57 6.96 -4.72 -7.02
CA ASP A 57 7.70 -5.99 -7.11
C ASP A 57 9.13 -5.78 -7.64
N ALA A 58 9.32 -4.89 -8.62
CA ALA A 58 10.64 -4.56 -9.18
C ALA A 58 11.59 -3.94 -8.14
N LEU A 59 11.04 -3.35 -7.07
CA LEU A 59 11.82 -2.77 -5.98
C LEU A 59 12.23 -3.82 -4.93
N ARG A 60 11.81 -5.08 -5.09
CA ARG A 60 12.15 -6.22 -4.23
C ARG A 60 11.99 -5.93 -2.72
N PRO A 61 10.82 -5.46 -2.26
CA PRO A 61 10.60 -5.22 -0.84
C PRO A 61 10.55 -6.54 -0.05
N ASP A 62 11.00 -6.50 1.20
CA ASP A 62 10.85 -7.62 2.14
C ASP A 62 9.38 -7.87 2.50
N ARG A 63 8.56 -6.82 2.51
CA ARG A 63 7.11 -6.90 2.73
C ARG A 63 6.36 -5.91 1.83
N LEU A 64 5.32 -6.42 1.18
CA LEU A 64 4.46 -5.64 0.29
C LEU A 64 3.01 -5.61 0.80
N LEU A 65 2.46 -4.40 0.91
CA LEU A 65 1.09 -4.16 1.38
C LEU A 65 0.26 -3.42 0.32
N ILE A 66 -1.06 -3.60 0.37
CA ILE A 66 -2.01 -2.83 -0.43
C ILE A 66 -2.66 -1.77 0.46
N LEU A 67 -2.58 -0.51 0.04
CA LEU A 67 -3.28 0.61 0.68
C LEU A 67 -4.73 0.64 0.20
N SER A 68 -5.61 0.04 1.00
CA SER A 68 -7.05 -0.07 0.84
C SER A 68 -7.81 1.12 1.42
N ALA A 69 -8.67 1.73 0.61
CA ALA A 69 -9.62 2.77 1.01
C ALA A 69 -10.76 2.30 1.92
N ARG A 70 -10.85 1.00 2.25
CA ARG A 70 -11.85 0.48 3.20
C ARG A 70 -11.21 -0.22 4.39
N TYR A 71 -10.14 -0.97 4.10
CA TYR A 71 -9.53 -1.89 5.05
C TYR A 71 -8.17 -1.40 5.58
N GLY A 72 -7.71 -0.21 5.18
CA GLY A 72 -6.40 0.31 5.58
C GLY A 72 -5.26 -0.40 4.86
N LEU A 73 -4.39 -1.12 5.58
CA LEU A 73 -3.28 -1.86 4.99
C LEU A 73 -3.61 -3.36 4.93
N LEU A 74 -3.57 -3.93 3.73
CA LEU A 74 -3.80 -5.35 3.48
C LEU A 74 -2.51 -6.05 3.11
N ASP A 75 -2.28 -7.23 3.67
CA ASP A 75 -1.33 -8.18 3.11
C ASP A 75 -1.92 -8.79 1.82
N LEU A 76 -1.06 -9.29 0.95
CA LEU A 76 -1.46 -9.80 -0.37
C LEU A 76 -2.43 -10.98 -0.30
N ASP A 77 -2.27 -11.80 0.74
CA ASP A 77 -3.07 -13.00 0.99
C ASP A 77 -4.35 -12.73 1.79
N ASP A 78 -4.56 -11.50 2.27
CA ASP A 78 -5.80 -11.14 2.96
C ASP A 78 -6.99 -11.34 2.04
N VAL A 79 -7.95 -12.17 2.46
CA VAL A 79 -9.18 -12.44 1.71
C VAL A 79 -10.22 -11.39 2.08
N VAL A 80 -10.63 -10.60 1.10
CA VAL A 80 -11.51 -9.44 1.31
C VAL A 80 -12.67 -9.42 0.32
N ASP A 81 -13.78 -8.85 0.76
CA ASP A 81 -14.97 -8.65 -0.06
C ASP A 81 -14.82 -7.41 -0.95
N PRO A 82 -15.38 -7.41 -2.18
CA PRO A 82 -15.40 -6.22 -3.01
C PRO A 82 -16.19 -5.09 -2.35
N TYR A 83 -15.78 -3.86 -2.63
CA TYR A 83 -16.36 -2.67 -2.02
C TYR A 83 -16.25 -1.46 -2.95
N ASP A 84 -17.11 -0.47 -2.72
CA ASP A 84 -17.21 0.75 -3.54
C ASP A 84 -16.95 2.03 -2.73
N THR A 85 -16.00 1.94 -1.80
CA THR A 85 -15.55 3.07 -0.97
C THR A 85 -14.45 3.82 -1.71
N HIS A 86 -14.64 5.14 -1.89
CA HIS A 86 -13.62 6.04 -2.42
C HIS A 86 -12.62 6.46 -1.33
N HIS A 87 -11.37 6.73 -1.73
CA HIS A 87 -10.35 7.26 -0.82
C HIS A 87 -10.79 8.66 -0.34
N GLY A 88 -10.98 8.84 0.97
CA GLY A 88 -11.39 10.13 1.57
C GLY A 88 -12.78 10.16 2.19
N ALA A 89 -13.56 9.07 2.11
CA ALA A 89 -14.75 8.94 2.95
C ALA A 89 -14.31 8.81 4.43
N ALA A 90 -14.95 9.54 5.35
CA ALA A 90 -14.52 9.64 6.76
C ALA A 90 -14.56 8.29 7.52
N ASP A 91 -15.19 7.27 6.94
CA ASP A 91 -15.35 5.89 7.41
C ASP A 91 -14.44 4.86 6.68
N ALA A 92 -13.49 5.34 5.87
CA ALA A 92 -12.64 4.56 4.96
C ALA A 92 -11.64 3.56 5.61
N SER A 93 -11.50 3.52 6.93
CA SER A 93 -10.58 2.57 7.58
C SER A 93 -11.30 1.78 8.67
N ARG A 94 -12.02 0.73 8.28
CA ARG A 94 -12.51 -0.28 9.22
C ARG A 94 -11.48 -1.41 9.32
N PRO A 95 -11.14 -1.90 10.53
CA PRO A 95 -10.24 -3.04 10.67
C PRO A 95 -10.78 -4.26 9.91
N LYS A 96 -9.88 -5.05 9.33
CA LYS A 96 -10.25 -6.30 8.65
C LYS A 96 -10.91 -7.27 9.66
N PRO A 97 -12.00 -7.95 9.29
CA PRO A 97 -12.59 -8.97 10.15
C PRO A 97 -11.61 -10.14 10.34
N SER A 98 -11.59 -10.68 11.57
CA SER A 98 -10.73 -11.80 11.99
C SER A 98 -11.05 -13.10 11.26
#